data_AF-A0A1H6JCU6-F1
#
_entry.id   AF-A0A1H6JCU6-F1
#
_cell.length_a   1.000
_cell.length_b   1.000
_cell.length_c   1.000
_cell.angle_alpha   90.00
_cell.angle_beta   90.00
_cell.angle_gamma   90.00
#
_symmetry.space_group_name_H-M   'P 1'
#
loop_
_entity.id
_entity.type
_entity.pdbx_description
1 polymer ?
#
loop_
_entity_poly.entity_id
_entity_poly.type
_entity_poly.pdbx_seq_one_letter_code
_entity_poly.pdbx_strand_id
1 'polypeptide(L)' 'MVGMAGRYGEMDYGSLTKGGVAVGAMLFAIGAIAELTVGAGGGISPTLDAAFLTMEFFGPLVALLSVLVFGIAMPLTE' A
#
# COMPACT_ATOMS: atom_id res chain seq x y z
N MET A 1 32.87 -8.57 3.67
CA MET A 1 32.52 -7.75 2.50
C MET A 1 32.11 -6.41 3.05
N VAL A 2 32.85 -5.34 2.74
CA VAL A 2 32.47 -3.99 3.19
C VAL A 2 31.56 -3.44 2.11
N GLY A 3 30.24 -3.51 2.34
CA GLY A 3 29.27 -2.78 1.53
C GLY A 3 29.49 -1.29 1.77
N MET A 4 29.63 -0.50 0.70
CA MET A 4 29.50 0.95 0.83
C MET A 4 28.05 1.23 1.22
N ALA A 5 27.84 1.64 2.47
CA ALA A 5 26.56 2.18 2.91
C ALA A 5 26.23 3.42 2.05
N GLY A 6 25.07 3.42 1.39
CA GLY A 6 24.49 4.63 0.81
C GLY A 6 24.32 5.72 1.87
N ARG A 7 23.94 6.93 1.47
CA ARG A 7 23.85 8.09 2.38
C ARG A 7 22.93 7.84 3.59
N TYR A 8 22.03 6.85 3.52
CA TYR A 8 21.12 6.44 4.59
C TYR A 8 21.34 5.01 5.15
N GLY A 9 22.43 4.32 4.80
CA GLY A 9 22.70 2.93 5.21
C GLY A 9 22.35 1.90 4.12
N GLU A 10 22.62 0.61 4.36
CA GLU A 10 22.14 -0.48 3.49
C GLU A 10 20.63 -0.66 3.67
N MET A 11 19.84 0.16 2.98
CA MET A 11 18.38 0.00 2.96
C MET A 11 17.96 -0.92 1.82
N ASP A 12 17.27 -2.03 2.15
CA ASP A 12 16.72 -2.94 1.15
C ASP A 12 15.44 -2.35 0.55
N TYR A 13 15.62 -1.52 -0.49
CA TYR A 13 14.53 -0.92 -1.24
C TYR A 13 13.59 -1.95 -1.86
N GLY A 14 14.11 -3.12 -2.26
CA GLY A 14 13.31 -4.19 -2.84
C GLY A 14 12.29 -4.75 -1.84
N SER A 15 12.72 -4.95 -0.60
CA SER A 15 11.83 -5.36 0.49
C SER A 15 10.81 -4.27 0.85
N LEU A 16 11.22 -3.00 0.87
CA LEU A 16 10.32 -1.86 1.13
C LEU A 16 9.26 -1.69 0.03
N THR A 17 9.63 -1.79 -1.24
CA THR A 17 8.68 -1.74 -2.36
C THR A 17 7.64 -2.85 -2.24
N LYS A 18 8.08 -4.10 -2.01
CA LYS A 18 7.16 -5.26 -1.88
C LYS A 18 6.25 -5.12 -0.67
N GLY A 19 6.79 -4.68 0.46
CA GLY A 19 6.00 -4.44 1.67
C GLY A 19 4.92 -3.39 1.45
N GLY A 20 5.27 -2.26 0.83
CA GLY A 20 4.31 -1.20 0.51
C GLY A 20 3.25 -1.63 -0.51
N VAL A 21 3.62 -2.39 -1.55
CA VAL A 21 2.66 -3.00 -2.49
C VAL A 21 1.73 -3.96 -1.77
N ALA A 22 2.24 -4.82 -0.88
CA ALA A 22 1.43 -5.75 -0.11
C ALA A 22 0.45 -5.03 0.82
N VAL A 23 0.88 -3.97 1.51
CA VAL A 23 0.00 -3.13 2.33
C VAL A 23 -1.10 -2.49 1.48
N GLY A 24 -0.76 -1.91 0.34
CA GLY A 24 -1.73 -1.33 -0.57
C GLY A 24 -2.74 -2.33 -1.11
N ALA A 25 -2.29 -3.53 -1.48
CA ALA A 25 -3.15 -4.62 -1.93
C ALA A 25 -4.10 -5.10 -0.81
N MET A 26 -3.60 -5.20 0.43
CA MET A 26 -4.44 -5.59 1.58
C MET A 26 -5.49 -4.54 1.92
N LEU A 27 -5.15 -3.24 1.85
CA LEU A 27 -6.15 -2.17 2.03
C LEU A 27 -7.28 -2.29 1.01
N PHE A 28 -6.93 -2.45 -0.27
CA PHE A 28 -7.92 -2.63 -1.33
C PHE A 28 -8.78 -3.88 -1.11
N ALA A 29 -8.14 -5.02 -0.84
CA ALA A 29 -8.84 -6.28 -0.64
C ALA A 29 -9.79 -6.23 0.57
N ILE A 30 -9.36 -5.64 1.68
CA ILE A 30 -10.22 -5.50 2.88
C ILE A 30 -11.39 -4.57 2.58
N GLY A 31 -11.17 -3.43 1.93
CA GLY A 31 -12.25 -2.50 1.53
C GLY A 31 -13.31 -3.21 0.70
N ALA A 32 -12.89 -3.85 -0.40
CA ALA A 32 -13.80 -4.53 -1.32
C ALA A 32 -14.54 -5.71 -0.68
N ILE A 33 -13.84 -6.53 0.09
CA ILE A 33 -14.48 -7.67 0.78
C ILE A 33 -15.47 -7.16 1.83
N ALA A 34 -15.13 -6.12 2.59
CA ALA A 34 -15.99 -5.58 3.62
C ALA A 34 -17.24 -4.92 3.03
N GLU A 35 -17.11 -4.15 1.94
CA GLU A 35 -18.26 -3.55 1.24
C GLU A 35 -19.24 -4.63 0.75
N LEU A 36 -18.73 -5.67 0.09
CA LEU A 36 -19.55 -6.76 -0.43
C LEU A 36 -20.25 -7.55 0.69
N THR A 37 -19.52 -7.88 1.75
CA THR A 37 -20.06 -8.72 2.84
C THR A 37 -21.05 -7.96 3.73
N VAL A 38 -20.78 -6.69 4.04
CA VAL A 38 -21.67 -5.85 4.85
C VAL A 38 -22.89 -5.42 4.03
N GLY A 39 -22.70 -5.03 2.77
CA GLY A 39 -23.79 -4.66 1.85
C GLY A 39 -24.81 -5.78 1.66
N ALA A 40 -24.34 -7.04 1.56
CA ALA A 40 -25.21 -8.22 1.47
C ALA A 40 -26.05 -8.49 2.73
N GLY A 41 -25.65 -7.97 3.90
CA GLY A 41 -26.23 -8.27 5.20
C GLY A 41 -27.47 -7.45 5.61
N GLY A 42 -27.96 -6.55 4.75
CA GLY A 42 -29.16 -5.73 5.05
C GLY A 42 -28.93 -4.22 5.08
N GLY A 43 -27.78 -3.76 4.57
CA GLY A 43 -27.50 -2.34 4.33
C GLY A 43 -26.21 -1.89 5.00
N ILE A 44 -25.38 -1.19 4.22
CA ILE A 44 -24.17 -0.52 4.71
C ILE A 44 -24.52 0.91 5.13
N SER A 45 -24.02 1.36 6.28
CA SER A 45 -24.20 2.75 6.69
C SER A 45 -23.35 3.66 5.80
N PRO A 46 -23.77 4.91 5.51
CA PRO A 46 -22.98 5.81 4.65
C PRO A 46 -21.55 6.05 5.16
N THR A 47 -21.35 6.00 6.48
CA THR A 47 -20.03 6.16 7.09
C THR A 47 -19.12 4.96 6.85
N LEU A 48 -19.65 3.74 6.95
CA LEU A 48 -18.87 2.52 6.65
C LEU A 48 -18.59 2.38 5.17
N ASP A 49 -19.56 2.72 4.33
CA ASP A 49 -19.43 2.74 2.88
C ASP A 49 -18.29 3.65 2.44
N ALA A 50 -18.28 4.89 2.93
CA ALA A 50 -17.20 5.82 2.68
C ALA A 50 -15.84 5.33 3.22
N ALA A 51 -15.82 4.61 4.34
CA ALA A 51 -14.59 4.05 4.90
C ALA A 51 -14.01 2.94 4.03
N PHE A 52 -14.84 2.00 3.56
CA PHE A 52 -14.40 0.93 2.66
C PHE A 52 -13.94 1.48 1.32
N LEU A 53 -14.69 2.42 0.74
CA LEU A 53 -14.28 3.13 -0.47
C LEU A 53 -12.94 3.86 -0.30
N THR A 54 -12.71 4.46 0.88
CA THR A 54 -11.42 5.10 1.19
C THR A 54 -10.30 4.06 1.19
N MET A 55 -10.51 2.89 1.78
CA MET A 55 -9.51 1.81 1.76
C MET A 55 -9.23 1.31 0.34
N GLU A 56 -10.27 1.14 -0.48
CA GLU A 56 -10.14 0.78 -1.89
C GLU A 56 -9.38 1.82 -2.70
N PHE A 57 -9.63 3.09 -2.46
CA PHE A 57 -8.96 4.16 -3.20
C PHE A 57 -7.50 4.32 -2.77
N PHE A 58 -7.23 4.32 -1.47
CA PHE A 58 -5.88 4.52 -0.96
C PHE A 58 -4.98 3.28 -1.10
N GLY A 59 -5.53 2.07 -1.15
CA GLY A 59 -4.74 0.85 -1.35
C GLY A 59 -3.83 0.90 -2.60
N PRO A 60 -4.38 1.07 -3.81
CA PRO A 60 -3.62 1.23 -5.04
C PRO A 60 -2.68 2.44 -5.01
N LEU A 61 -3.09 3.57 -4.40
CA LEU A 61 -2.22 4.73 -4.25
C LEU A 61 -0.98 4.41 -3.41
N VAL A 62 -1.15 3.72 -2.27
CA VAL A 62 -0.04 3.27 -1.42
C VAL A 62 0.86 2.31 -2.19
N ALA A 63 0.30 1.35 -2.91
CA ALA A 63 1.08 0.41 -3.72
C ALA A 63 1.90 1.13 -4.80
N LEU A 64 1.28 2.04 -5.55
CA LEU A 64 1.94 2.82 -6.60
C LEU A 64 3.03 3.74 -6.03
N LEU A 65 2.73 4.48 -4.96
CA LEU A 65 3.71 5.35 -4.31
C LEU A 65 4.89 4.55 -3.77
N SER A 66 4.66 3.33 -3.29
CA SER A 66 5.74 2.45 -2.82
C SER A 66 6.67 2.02 -3.96
N VAL A 67 6.14 1.77 -5.15
CA VAL A 67 6.94 1.51 -6.35
C VAL A 67 7.69 2.76 -6.79
N LEU A 68 7.02 3.92 -6.85
CA LEU A 68 7.64 5.17 -7.30
C LEU A 68 8.75 5.64 -6.35
N VAL A 69 8.51 5.58 -5.03
CA VAL A 69 9.47 6.06 -4.03
C VAL A 69 10.57 5.05 -3.81
N PHE A 70 10.25 3.82 -3.39
CA PHE A 70 11.27 2.84 -3.02
C PHE A 70 11.82 2.09 -4.23
N GLY A 71 11.02 1.83 -5.26
CA GLY A 71 11.48 1.07 -6.42
C GLY A 71 12.23 1.89 -7.46
N ILE A 72 12.01 3.21 -7.49
CA ILE A 72 12.54 4.11 -8.54
C ILE A 72 13.30 5.29 -7.95
N ALA A 73 12.64 6.18 -7.19
CA ALA A 73 13.25 7.43 -6.77
C ALA A 73 14.47 7.20 -5.85
N MET A 74 14.30 6.42 -4.78
CA MET A 74 15.35 6.18 -3.80
C MET A 74 16.60 5.52 -4.42
N PRO A 75 16.49 4.41 -5.18
CA PRO A 75 17.65 3.78 -5.82
C PRO A 75 18.38 4.64 -6.86
N LEU A 76 17.72 5.67 -7.41
CA LEU A 76 18.34 6.60 -8.37
C LEU A 76 19.00 7.81 -7.70
N THR A 77 18.68 8.08 -6.43
CA THR A 77 19.16 9.26 -5.69
C THR A 77 20.24 8.96 -4.65
N GLU A 78 20.44 7.69 -4.34
CA GLU A 78 21.54 7.19 -3.50
C GLU A 78 22.62 6.55 -4.35
#